data_AF-A0AAC9HUQ2-F1
#
_entry.id   AF-A0AAC9HUQ2-F1
#
_cell.length_a   1.000
_cell.length_b   1.000
_cell.length_c   1.000
_cell.angle_alpha   90.00
_cell.angle_beta   90.00
_cell.angle_gamma   90.00
#
_symmetry.space_group_name_H-M   'P 1'
#
loop_
_entity.id
_entity.type
_entity.pdbx_description
1 polymer ?
#
loop_
_entity_poly.entity_id
_entity_poly.type
_entity_poly.pdbx_seq_one_letter_code
_entity_poly.pdbx_strand_id
1 'polypeptide(L)'
;MLAEVIRELADAPRREDAVDAVQRLHRQVFANGLLCEASVAVASCLVGLLWRCPEHVEDLLLDLLSDISAATPCVSDPGVYGDVSRADCQYEISLGFQAYVEILDSSPNLVSRTACIDLIMSCGLFEPRLRDRAIYFLDRAKDLAGLEACGKLISASLDELRQRPPSA
;
A
#
# COMPACT_ATOMS: atom_id res chain seq x y z
N MET A 1 -16.27 -4.97 -15.12
CA MET A 1 -16.40 -5.15 -13.66
C MET A 1 -15.23 -4.55 -12.90
N LEU A 2 -14.05 -5.16 -12.79
CA LEU A 2 -12.95 -4.61 -11.96
C LEU A 2 -12.50 -3.18 -12.36
N ALA A 3 -12.29 -2.95 -13.65
CA ALA A 3 -11.92 -1.63 -14.18
C ALA A 3 -13.01 -0.55 -14.00
N GLU A 4 -14.27 -0.95 -13.79
CA GLU A 4 -15.36 -0.01 -13.48
C GLU A 4 -15.31 0.35 -12.00
N VAL A 5 -15.08 -0.63 -11.10
CA VAL A 5 -14.93 -0.35 -9.66
C VAL A 5 -13.74 0.58 -9.38
N ILE A 6 -12.62 0.40 -10.09
CA ILE A 6 -11.45 1.28 -9.98
C ILE A 6 -11.80 2.70 -10.44
N ARG A 7 -12.58 2.85 -11.52
CA ARG A 7 -13.05 4.17 -11.99
C ARG A 7 -14.03 4.81 -11.01
N GLU A 8 -14.99 4.04 -10.50
CA GLU A 8 -15.94 4.50 -9.48
C GLU A 8 -15.22 4.98 -8.22
N LEU A 9 -14.15 4.28 -7.80
CA LEU A 9 -13.32 4.70 -6.69
C LEU A 9 -12.57 6.01 -6.99
N ALA A 10 -11.95 6.11 -8.17
CA ALA A 10 -11.21 7.29 -8.59
C ALA A 10 -12.07 8.55 -8.68
N ASP A 11 -13.30 8.40 -9.17
CA ASP A 11 -14.25 9.48 -9.43
C ASP A 11 -15.32 9.62 -8.32
N ALA A 12 -15.13 8.96 -7.17
CA ALA A 12 -16.13 8.92 -6.10
C ALA A 12 -16.42 10.34 -5.56
N PRO A 13 -17.65 10.86 -5.71
CA PRO A 13 -17.97 12.23 -5.32
C PRO A 13 -18.07 12.41 -3.81
N ARG A 14 -18.27 11.31 -3.07
CA ARG A 14 -18.38 11.30 -1.61
C ARG A 14 -17.58 10.13 -1.05
N ARG A 15 -17.15 10.26 0.22
CA ARG A 15 -16.43 9.21 0.93
C ARG A 15 -17.21 7.89 1.03
N GLU A 16 -18.53 7.96 1.23
CA GLU A 16 -19.39 6.77 1.30
C GLU A 16 -19.31 5.95 0.00
N ASP A 17 -19.36 6.63 -1.15
CA ASP A 17 -19.28 6.00 -2.47
C ASP A 17 -17.89 5.35 -2.68
N ALA A 18 -16.83 6.00 -2.17
CA ALA A 18 -15.46 5.47 -2.20
C ALA A 18 -15.30 4.22 -1.31
N VAL A 19 -15.87 4.24 -0.11
CA VAL A 19 -15.87 3.09 0.82
C VAL A 19 -16.56 1.88 0.19
N ASP A 20 -17.72 2.08 -0.42
CA ASP A 20 -18.45 1.01 -1.11
C ASP A 20 -17.65 0.42 -2.27
N ALA A 21 -16.98 1.28 -3.06
CA ALA A 21 -16.10 0.85 -4.15
C ALA A 21 -14.89 0.04 -3.62
N VAL A 22 -14.23 0.51 -2.57
CA VAL A 22 -13.09 -0.18 -1.92
C VAL A 22 -13.51 -1.55 -1.38
N GLN A 23 -14.67 -1.66 -0.72
CA GLN A 23 -15.18 -2.95 -0.24
C GLN A 23 -15.47 -3.93 -1.38
N ARG A 24 -15.93 -3.44 -2.54
CA ARG A 24 -16.11 -4.26 -3.75
C ARG A 24 -14.79 -4.66 -4.37
N LEU A 25 -13.79 -3.78 -4.35
CA LEU A 25 -12.43 -4.06 -4.81
C LEU A 25 -11.77 -5.11 -3.91
N HIS A 26 -11.83 -4.92 -2.59
CA HIS A 26 -11.30 -5.85 -1.61
C HIS A 26 -11.86 -7.27 -1.78
N ARG A 27 -13.17 -7.42 -1.99
CA ARG A 27 -13.79 -8.75 -2.25
C ARG A 27 -13.33 -9.40 -3.57
N GLN A 28 -12.86 -8.62 -4.53
CA GLN A 28 -12.37 -9.12 -5.80
C GLN A 28 -10.87 -9.46 -5.74
N VAL A 29 -10.08 -8.69 -4.97
CA VAL A 29 -8.63 -8.88 -4.78
C VAL A 29 -8.34 -9.99 -3.79
N PHE A 30 -9.16 -10.11 -2.74
CA PHE A 30 -8.98 -11.09 -1.69
C PHE A 30 -10.06 -12.15 -1.73
N ALA A 31 -9.68 -13.38 -2.08
CA ALA A 31 -10.53 -14.54 -1.94
C ALA A 31 -10.18 -15.28 -0.65
N ASN A 32 -11.08 -15.28 0.33
CA ASN A 32 -10.84 -15.85 1.67
C ASN A 32 -9.59 -15.28 2.37
N GLY A 33 -9.28 -14.00 2.15
CA GLY A 33 -8.10 -13.35 2.72
C GLY A 33 -6.78 -13.62 1.98
N LEU A 34 -6.84 -14.30 0.82
CA LEU A 34 -5.68 -14.60 -0.01
C LEU A 34 -5.73 -13.77 -1.30
N LEU A 35 -4.56 -13.37 -1.79
CA LEU A 35 -4.45 -12.66 -3.07
C LEU A 35 -4.93 -13.56 -4.22
N CYS A 36 -5.65 -12.98 -5.19
CA CYS A 36 -6.05 -13.61 -6.45
C CYS A 36 -5.26 -13.05 -7.65
N GLU A 37 -5.46 -13.62 -8.84
CA GLU A 37 -4.80 -13.20 -10.09
C GLU A 37 -4.92 -11.70 -10.41
N ALA A 38 -6.00 -11.04 -9.99
CA ALA A 38 -6.23 -9.63 -10.25
C ALA A 38 -5.34 -8.70 -9.41
N SER A 39 -4.71 -9.21 -8.35
CA SER A 39 -4.03 -8.40 -7.33
C SER A 39 -2.91 -7.54 -7.90
N VAL A 40 -2.12 -8.06 -8.84
CA VAL A 40 -1.01 -7.33 -9.47
C VAL A 40 -1.55 -6.13 -10.26
N ALA A 41 -2.55 -6.36 -11.12
CA ALA A 41 -3.16 -5.31 -11.92
C ALA A 41 -3.85 -4.25 -11.05
N VAL A 42 -4.50 -4.68 -9.97
CA VAL A 42 -5.11 -3.76 -9.00
C VAL A 42 -4.05 -2.92 -8.30
N ALA A 43 -2.98 -3.53 -7.78
CA ALA A 43 -1.90 -2.78 -7.14
C ALA A 43 -1.33 -1.70 -8.07
N SER A 44 -1.06 -2.05 -9.33
CA SER A 44 -0.59 -1.12 -10.36
C SER A 44 -1.56 0.05 -10.57
N CYS A 45 -2.86 -0.24 -10.71
CA CYS A 45 -3.88 0.79 -10.86
C CYS A 45 -4.00 1.69 -9.63
N LEU A 46 -3.99 1.13 -8.42
CA LEU A 46 -4.11 1.89 -7.17
C LEU A 46 -2.91 2.82 -6.99
N VAL A 47 -1.69 2.36 -7.27
CA VAL A 47 -0.48 3.21 -7.26
C VAL A 47 -0.61 4.37 -8.25
N GLY A 48 -1.11 4.11 -9.46
CA GLY A 48 -1.38 5.16 -10.44
C GLY A 48 -2.44 6.16 -9.97
N LEU A 49 -3.45 5.71 -9.22
CA LEU A 49 -4.53 6.56 -8.72
C LEU A 49 -4.10 7.52 -7.61
N LEU A 50 -3.07 7.21 -6.83
CA LEU A 50 -2.58 8.11 -5.74
C LEU A 50 -2.28 9.53 -6.25
N TRP A 51 -1.87 9.67 -7.50
CA TRP A 51 -1.55 10.97 -8.10
C TRP A 51 -2.76 11.80 -8.53
N ARG A 52 -3.96 11.21 -8.52
CA ARG A 52 -5.16 11.81 -9.12
C ARG A 52 -6.43 11.63 -8.28
N CYS A 53 -6.35 10.94 -7.15
CA CYS A 53 -7.50 10.68 -6.31
C CYS A 53 -7.91 11.93 -5.51
N PRO A 54 -9.21 12.08 -5.20
CA PRO A 54 -9.66 13.05 -4.21
C PRO A 54 -9.06 12.76 -2.82
N GLU A 55 -8.85 13.80 -2.01
CA GLU A 55 -8.28 13.67 -0.66
C GLU A 55 -9.05 12.69 0.24
N HIS A 56 -10.38 12.63 0.10
CA HIS A 56 -11.23 11.73 0.89
C HIS A 56 -11.14 10.25 0.51
N VAL A 57 -10.37 9.93 -0.53
CA VAL A 57 -10.13 8.58 -1.07
C VAL A 57 -8.71 8.09 -0.77
N GLU A 58 -7.76 9.00 -0.53
CA GLU A 58 -6.33 8.70 -0.37
C GLU A 58 -6.07 7.60 0.67
N ASP A 59 -6.65 7.73 1.86
CA ASP A 59 -6.46 6.77 2.95
C ASP A 59 -6.97 5.37 2.58
N LEU A 60 -8.11 5.30 1.90
CA LEU A 60 -8.69 4.03 1.47
C LEU A 60 -7.82 3.32 0.42
N LEU A 61 -7.15 4.07 -0.46
CA LEU A 61 -6.21 3.50 -1.43
C LEU A 61 -4.95 2.98 -0.73
N LEU A 62 -4.42 3.73 0.21
CA LEU A 62 -3.23 3.36 0.97
C LEU A 62 -3.47 2.14 1.86
N ASP A 63 -4.63 2.07 2.50
CA ASP A 63 -5.04 0.90 3.28
C ASP A 63 -5.12 -0.35 2.39
N LEU A 64 -5.77 -0.25 1.23
CA LEU A 64 -5.88 -1.38 0.30
C LEU A 64 -4.52 -1.82 -0.26
N LEU A 65 -3.62 -0.87 -0.56
CA LEU A 65 -2.24 -1.18 -0.96
C LEU A 65 -1.47 -1.87 0.18
N SER A 66 -1.69 -1.44 1.42
CA SER A 66 -1.05 -2.01 2.61
C SER A 66 -1.52 -3.45 2.81
N ASP A 67 -2.82 -3.71 2.69
CA ASP A 67 -3.42 -5.05 2.73
C ASP A 67 -2.82 -5.96 1.65
N ILE A 68 -2.70 -5.47 0.41
CA ILE A 68 -2.08 -6.24 -0.69
C ILE A 68 -0.62 -6.57 -0.36
N SER A 69 0.12 -5.61 0.19
CA SER A 69 1.55 -5.78 0.53
C SER A 69 1.79 -6.82 1.62
N ALA A 70 0.85 -6.93 2.57
CA ALA A 70 0.92 -7.81 3.73
C ALA A 70 0.32 -9.21 3.47
N ALA A 71 -0.55 -9.34 2.47
CA ALA A 71 -1.26 -10.57 2.19
C ALA A 71 -0.36 -11.71 1.65
N THR A 72 -0.86 -12.93 1.83
CA THR A 72 -0.21 -14.15 1.35
C THR A 72 -0.93 -14.62 0.08
N PRO A 73 -0.20 -15.02 -0.98
CA PRO A 73 -0.82 -15.61 -2.16
C PRO A 73 -1.48 -16.96 -1.82
N CYS A 74 -2.56 -17.31 -2.52
CA CYS A 74 -3.18 -18.62 -2.36
C CYS A 74 -2.31 -19.70 -3.03
N VAL A 75 -1.43 -20.33 -2.26
CA VAL A 75 -0.52 -21.40 -2.74
C VAL A 75 -1.25 -22.74 -2.94
N SER A 76 -2.47 -22.86 -2.39
CA SER A 76 -3.15 -24.14 -2.20
C SER A 76 -3.99 -24.59 -3.40
N ASP A 77 -4.40 -23.68 -4.30
CA ASP A 77 -5.23 -24.03 -5.45
C ASP A 77 -5.09 -23.03 -6.63
N PRO A 78 -4.02 -23.14 -7.43
CA PRO A 78 -3.79 -22.27 -8.59
C PRO A 78 -4.92 -22.34 -9.64
N GLY A 79 -5.67 -23.46 -9.68
CA GLY A 79 -6.77 -23.65 -10.61
C GLY A 79 -8.04 -22.86 -10.26
N VAL A 80 -8.17 -22.39 -9.01
CA VAL A 80 -9.35 -21.64 -8.52
C VAL A 80 -9.06 -20.14 -8.39
N TYR A 81 -7.82 -19.76 -8.10
CA TYR A 81 -7.45 -18.36 -7.79
C TYR A 81 -6.42 -17.73 -8.72
N GLY A 82 -5.86 -18.53 -9.66
CA GLY A 82 -4.82 -18.14 -10.60
C GLY A 82 -3.41 -18.12 -9.99
N ASP A 83 -2.38 -18.07 -10.84
CA ASP A 83 -1.00 -17.91 -10.39
C ASP A 83 -0.78 -16.49 -9.89
N VAL A 84 -0.59 -16.32 -8.58
CA VAL A 84 -0.33 -15.02 -7.97
C VAL A 84 1.12 -14.90 -7.52
N SER A 85 1.86 -14.01 -8.18
CA SER A 85 3.20 -13.63 -7.74
C SER A 85 3.11 -12.53 -6.68
N ARG A 86 3.41 -12.88 -5.43
CA ARG A 86 3.62 -11.89 -4.36
C ARG A 86 4.70 -10.89 -4.74
N ALA A 87 5.76 -11.36 -5.40
CA ALA A 87 6.86 -10.52 -5.84
C ALA A 87 6.39 -9.47 -6.87
N ASP A 88 5.49 -9.85 -7.80
CA ASP A 88 4.95 -8.91 -8.79
C ASP A 88 4.04 -7.87 -8.14
N CYS A 89 3.23 -8.28 -7.14
CA CYS A 89 2.43 -7.33 -6.36
C CYS A 89 3.33 -6.35 -5.61
N GLN A 90 4.38 -6.83 -4.95
CA GLN A 90 5.33 -5.98 -4.22
C GLN A 90 6.13 -5.07 -5.17
N TYR A 91 6.46 -5.55 -6.37
CA TYR A 91 7.08 -4.76 -7.41
C TYR A 91 6.18 -3.58 -7.81
N GLU A 92 4.92 -3.82 -8.16
CA GLU A 92 3.98 -2.76 -8.51
C GLU A 92 3.79 -1.75 -7.36
N ILE A 93 3.66 -2.23 -6.12
CA ILE A 93 3.57 -1.37 -4.92
C ILE A 93 4.84 -0.51 -4.77
N SER A 94 6.03 -1.07 -5.01
CA SER A 94 7.29 -0.34 -4.89
C SER A 94 7.42 0.85 -5.85
N LEU A 95 6.70 0.82 -6.98
CA LEU A 95 6.65 1.94 -7.92
C LEU A 95 5.99 3.18 -7.31
N GLY A 96 5.14 2.99 -6.29
CA GLY A 96 4.48 4.06 -5.53
C GLY A 96 5.35 4.77 -4.51
N PHE A 97 6.60 4.34 -4.29
CA PHE A 97 7.45 4.82 -3.20
C PHE A 97 7.55 6.35 -3.08
N GLN A 98 7.67 7.08 -4.20
CA GLN A 98 7.74 8.54 -4.13
C GLN A 98 6.44 9.16 -3.59
N ALA A 99 5.29 8.63 -4.00
CA ALA A 99 3.99 9.12 -3.53
C ALA A 99 3.85 8.88 -2.02
N TYR A 100 4.26 7.71 -1.52
CA TYR A 100 4.20 7.41 -0.08
C TYR A 100 5.06 8.37 0.75
N VAL A 101 6.25 8.69 0.26
CA VAL A 101 7.14 9.66 0.93
C VAL A 101 6.54 11.06 0.93
N GLU A 102 5.97 11.49 -0.19
CA GLU A 102 5.31 12.80 -0.29
C GLU A 102 4.10 12.87 0.66
N ILE A 103 3.22 11.88 0.62
CA ILE A 103 2.04 11.80 1.49
C ILE A 103 2.45 11.77 2.98
N LEU A 104 3.48 11.00 3.35
CA LEU A 104 4.01 10.98 4.72
C LEU A 104 4.47 12.37 5.21
N ASP A 105 5.05 13.17 4.31
CA ASP A 105 5.58 14.50 4.63
C ASP A 105 4.48 15.57 4.65
N SER A 106 3.57 15.56 3.67
CA SER A 106 2.67 16.69 3.41
C SER A 106 1.18 16.44 3.62
N SER A 107 0.71 15.19 3.71
CA SER A 107 -0.74 14.94 3.86
C SER A 107 -1.24 15.46 5.22
N PRO A 108 -2.39 16.14 5.28
CA PRO A 108 -3.01 16.51 6.55
C PRO A 108 -3.68 15.32 7.25
N ASN A 109 -3.86 14.19 6.54
CA ASN A 109 -4.55 13.02 7.06
C ASN A 109 -3.57 12.08 7.78
N LEU A 110 -3.71 11.98 9.11
CA LEU A 110 -2.88 11.10 9.93
C LEU A 110 -3.00 9.62 9.53
N VAL A 111 -4.17 9.18 9.06
CA VAL A 111 -4.38 7.79 8.62
C VAL A 111 -3.52 7.50 7.39
N SER A 112 -3.60 8.37 6.37
CA SER A 112 -2.77 8.27 5.17
C SER A 112 -1.27 8.22 5.50
N ARG A 113 -0.82 9.13 6.37
CA ARG A 113 0.59 9.18 6.79
C ARG A 113 1.02 7.91 7.53
N THR A 114 0.13 7.36 8.35
CA THR A 114 0.42 6.12 9.08
C THR A 114 0.54 4.94 8.13
N ALA A 115 -0.38 4.79 7.17
CA ALA A 115 -0.29 3.74 6.14
C ALA A 115 0.99 3.87 5.30
N CYS A 116 1.45 5.09 5.02
CA CYS A 116 2.72 5.32 4.31
C CYS A 116 3.94 4.79 5.06
N ILE A 117 3.92 4.71 6.40
CA ILE A 117 5.04 4.13 7.17
C ILE A 117 5.22 2.65 6.79
N ASP A 118 4.12 1.89 6.81
CA ASP A 118 4.13 0.46 6.48
C ASP A 118 4.49 0.22 5.01
N LEU A 119 3.96 1.04 4.09
CA LEU A 119 4.28 0.93 2.66
C LEU A 119 5.75 1.26 2.36
N ILE A 120 6.30 2.32 2.96
CA ILE A 120 7.73 2.68 2.80
C ILE A 120 8.63 1.57 3.35
N MET A 121 8.28 1.02 4.52
CA MET A 121 8.98 -0.13 5.08
C MET A 121 8.92 -1.33 4.14
N SER A 122 7.73 -1.70 3.68
CA SER A 122 7.50 -2.82 2.76
C SER A 122 8.33 -2.67 1.48
N CYS A 123 8.35 -1.48 0.88
CA CYS A 123 9.18 -1.17 -0.28
C CYS A 123 10.69 -1.36 -0.01
N GLY A 124 11.19 -0.91 1.14
CA GLY A 124 12.60 -1.05 1.51
C GLY A 124 13.00 -2.48 1.90
N LEU A 125 12.05 -3.31 2.32
CA LEU A 125 12.24 -4.74 2.56
C LEU A 125 12.22 -5.55 1.27
N PHE A 126 11.46 -5.12 0.26
CA PHE A 126 11.37 -5.80 -1.02
C PHE A 126 12.47 -5.37 -1.99
N GLU A 127 12.58 -4.07 -2.30
CA GLU A 127 13.50 -3.56 -3.33
C GLU A 127 14.80 -3.05 -2.69
N PRO A 128 15.95 -3.73 -2.90
CA PRO A 128 17.23 -3.35 -2.28
C PRO A 128 17.64 -1.91 -2.55
N ARG A 129 17.31 -1.37 -3.73
CA ARG A 129 17.65 0.01 -4.11
C ARG A 129 16.87 1.07 -3.33
N LEU A 130 15.72 0.70 -2.75
CA LEU A 130 14.89 1.61 -1.96
C LEU A 130 15.21 1.56 -0.47
N ARG A 131 15.96 0.55 0.00
CA ARG A 131 16.21 0.32 1.43
C ARG A 131 16.80 1.52 2.16
N ASP A 132 17.92 2.05 1.69
CA ASP A 132 18.57 3.19 2.35
C ASP A 132 17.70 4.45 2.32
N ARG A 133 16.90 4.61 1.26
CA ARG A 133 15.93 5.70 1.13
C ARG A 133 14.79 5.53 2.13
N ALA A 134 14.26 4.32 2.27
CA ALA A 134 13.20 4.00 3.24
C ALA A 134 13.68 4.30 4.66
N ILE A 135 14.90 3.87 5.02
CA ILE A 135 15.51 4.18 6.32
C ILE A 135 15.62 5.70 6.51
N TYR A 136 16.13 6.42 5.52
CA TYR A 136 16.27 7.87 5.60
C TYR A 136 14.94 8.58 5.85
N PHE A 137 13.90 8.27 5.07
CA PHE A 137 12.61 8.94 5.18
C PHE A 137 11.86 8.57 6.47
N LEU A 138 11.91 7.31 6.91
CA LEU A 138 11.32 6.90 8.18
C LEU A 138 12.05 7.50 9.38
N ASP A 139 13.38 7.65 9.33
CA ASP A 139 14.11 8.30 10.42
C ASP A 139 13.73 9.78 10.52
N ARG A 140 13.61 10.48 9.38
CA ARG A 140 13.10 11.86 9.34
C ARG A 140 11.65 11.99 9.80
N ALA A 141 10.83 10.97 9.60
CA ALA A 141 9.42 11.00 10.01
C ALA A 141 9.23 11.15 11.53
N LYS A 142 10.23 10.81 12.34
CA LYS A 142 10.22 11.00 13.79
C LYS A 142 10.09 12.46 14.21
N ASP A 143 10.61 13.36 13.38
CA ASP A 143 10.64 14.79 13.66
C ASP A 143 9.44 15.53 13.02
N LEU A 144 8.58 14.82 12.29
CA LEU A 144 7.41 15.45 11.67
C LEU A 144 6.29 15.66 12.68
N ALA A 145 5.74 16.86 12.69
CA ALA A 145 4.61 17.22 13.53
C ALA A 145 3.41 16.30 13.25
N GLY A 146 2.73 15.85 14.30
CA GLY A 146 1.54 15.00 14.22
C GLY A 146 1.81 13.50 14.16
N LEU A 147 3.08 13.06 14.10
CA LEU A 147 3.47 11.64 14.13
C LEU A 147 4.04 11.19 15.48
N GLU A 148 3.91 12.00 16.53
CA GLU A 148 4.47 11.72 17.85
C GLU A 148 3.93 10.39 18.42
N ALA A 149 2.64 10.11 18.18
CA ALA A 149 1.99 8.86 18.57
C ALA A 149 2.51 7.64 17.78
N CYS A 150 3.03 7.85 16.57
CA CYS A 150 3.55 6.80 15.68
C CYS A 150 5.03 6.50 15.92
N GLY A 151 5.71 7.18 16.86
CA GLY A 151 7.15 7.00 17.08
C GLY A 151 7.59 5.56 17.38
N LYS A 152 6.74 4.76 18.03
CA LYS A 152 7.00 3.31 18.25
C LYS A 152 6.93 2.52 16.95
N LEU A 153 5.93 2.79 16.10
CA LEU A 153 5.75 2.15 14.80
C LEU A 153 6.95 2.47 13.88
N ILE A 154 7.34 3.75 13.82
CA ILE A 154 8.49 4.19 13.03
C ILE A 154 9.78 3.51 13.50
N SER A 155 9.99 3.44 14.81
CA SER A 155 11.18 2.79 15.37
C SER A 155 11.22 1.29 15.07
N ALA A 156 10.09 0.59 15.21
CA ALA A 156 9.97 -0.82 14.86
C ALA A 156 10.24 -1.05 13.36
N SER A 157 9.72 -0.18 12.50
CA SER A 157 9.93 -0.26 11.04
C SER A 157 11.38 -0.06 10.64
N LEU A 158 12.07 0.88 11.30
CA LEU A 158 13.51 1.10 11.11
C LEU A 158 14.35 -0.09 11.58
N ASP A 159 14.00 -0.68 12.72
CA ASP A 159 14.70 -1.86 13.23
C ASP A 159 14.53 -3.04 12.27
N GLU A 160 13.34 -3.24 11.72
CA GLU A 160 13.07 -4.26 10.72
C GLU A 160 13.92 -4.06 9.46
N LEU A 161 13.93 -2.83 8.93
CA LEU A 161 14.77 -2.44 7.78
C LEU A 161 16.27 -2.49 8.06
N ARG A 162 16.73 -2.56 9.31
CA ARG A 162 18.16 -2.69 9.62
C ARG A 162 18.57 -4.14 9.82
N GLN A 163 17.66 -4.96 10.34
CA GLN A 163 17.95 -6.34 10.74
C GLN A 163 17.62 -7.37 9.66
N ARG A 164 16.59 -7.16 8.84
CA ARG A 164 16.17 -8.14 7.83
C ARG A 164 16.81 -7.86 6.48
N PRO A 165 17.57 -8.78 5.86
CA PRO A 165 18.03 -8.58 4.48
C PRO A 165 16.82 -8.42 3.54
N PRO A 166 16.98 -7.73 2.39
CA PRO A 166 15.90 -7.58 1.45
C PRO A 166 15.39 -8.94 0.95
N SER A 167 14.08 -9.07 0.77
CA SER A 167 13.42 -10.28 0.30
C SER A 167 13.70 -10.41 -1.20
N ALA A 168 14.46 -11.45 -1.57
CA ALA A 168 14.80 -11.75 -2.96
C ALA A 168 13.62 -12.32 -3.75
#